data_AF-A0A2V2EN56-F1
#
_entry.id   AF-A0A2V2EN56-F1
#
_cell.length_a   1.000
_cell.length_b   1.000
_cell.length_c   1.000
_cell.angle_alpha   90.00
_cell.angle_beta   90.00
_cell.angle_gamma   90.00
#
_symmetry.space_group_name_H-M   'P 1'
#
loop_
_entity.id
_entity.type
_entity.pdbx_description
1 polymer ?
#
loop_
_entity_poly.entity_id
_entity_poly.type
_entity_poly.pdbx_seq_one_letter_code
_entity_poly.pdbx_strand_id
1 'polypeptide(L)' 'WVEQKGDTESKQELMKYMLNAYRVLLTRARMGMVICVPYGNANKTVSGYWEDSTRLPEYYDGTYEYLKSLGIAEL' A
#
# COMPACT_ATOMS: atom_id res chain seq x y z
N TRP A 1 -11.88 1.92 -1.31
CA TRP A 1 -11.75 0.64 -2.02
C TRP A 1 -13.12 0.13 -2.42
N VAL A 2 -13.37 -0.09 -3.71
CA VAL A 2 -14.59 -0.76 -4.17
C VAL A 2 -14.27 -2.24 -4.27
N GLU A 3 -14.90 -3.06 -3.43
CA GLU A 3 -14.77 -4.51 -3.48
C GLU A 3 -15.30 -5.01 -4.84
N GLN A 4 -14.41 -5.53 -5.68
CA GLN A 4 -14.80 -6.14 -6.95
C GLN A 4 -15.25 -7.57 -6.67
N LYS A 5 -16.56 -7.81 -6.71
CA LYS A 5 -17.12 -9.16 -6.63
C LYS A 5 -17.05 -9.85 -8.00
N GLY A 6 -16.64 -11.12 -8.00
CA GLY A 6 -16.48 -11.95 -9.19
C GLY A 6 -17.80 -12.47 -9.76
N ASP A 7 -18.78 -11.58 -9.92
CA ASP A 7 -20.16 -11.92 -10.28
C ASP A 7 -20.30 -12.31 -11.77
N THR A 8 -19.31 -11.95 -12.59
CA THR A 8 -19.25 -12.29 -14.02
C THR A 8 -17.97 -13.06 -14.33
N GLU A 9 -18.02 -13.93 -15.34
CA GLU A 9 -16.88 -14.74 -15.80
C GLU A 9 -15.67 -13.85 -16.15
N SER A 10 -15.88 -12.75 -16.85
CA SER A 10 -14.84 -11.78 -17.20
C SER A 10 -14.13 -11.17 -15.98
N LYS A 11 -14.86 -10.89 -14.88
CA LYS A 11 -14.26 -10.38 -13.64
C LYS A 11 -13.47 -11.47 -12.93
N GLN A 12 -13.94 -12.72 -12.95
CA GLN A 12 -13.21 -13.85 -12.38
C GLN A 12 -11.89 -14.10 -13.12
N GLU A 13 -11.89 -14.02 -14.44
CA GLU A 13 -10.66 -14.10 -15.25
C GLU A 13 -9.68 -12.96 -14.92
N LEU A 14 -10.18 -11.72 -14.81
CA LEU A 14 -9.36 -10.58 -14.40
C LEU A 14 -8.74 -10.78 -13.02
N MET A 15 -9.51 -11.28 -12.04
CA MET A 15 -8.98 -11.59 -10.71
C MET A 15 -7.88 -12.65 -10.75
N LYS A 16 -8.05 -13.73 -11.53
CA LYS A 16 -7.01 -14.75 -11.73
C LYS A 16 -5.76 -14.18 -12.37
N TYR A 17 -5.93 -13.31 -13.38
CA TYR A 17 -4.82 -12.61 -14.01
C TYR A 17 -4.05 -11.74 -13.00
N MET A 18 -4.76 -10.93 -12.21
CA MET A 18 -4.14 -10.09 -11.17
C MET A 18 -3.42 -10.95 -10.12
N LEU A 19 -4.01 -12.05 -9.67
CA LEU A 19 -3.39 -12.97 -8.72
C LEU A 19 -2.05 -13.53 -9.26
N ASN A 20 -2.03 -13.93 -10.54
CA ASN A 20 -0.82 -14.43 -11.17
C ASN A 20 0.22 -13.31 -11.36
N ALA A 21 -0.20 -12.08 -11.71
CA ALA A 21 0.69 -10.93 -11.79
C ALA A 21 1.36 -10.65 -10.43
N TYR A 22 0.60 -10.67 -9.32
CA TYR A 22 1.16 -10.52 -7.98
C TYR A 22 2.13 -11.65 -7.63
N ARG A 23 1.78 -12.91 -7.90
CA ARG A 23 2.69 -14.05 -7.70
C ARG A 23 3.99 -13.89 -8.49
N VAL A 24 3.91 -13.46 -9.75
CA VAL A 24 5.08 -13.21 -10.59
C VAL A 24 5.97 -12.13 -9.98
N LEU A 25 5.39 -11.01 -9.53
CA LEU A 25 6.16 -9.93 -8.90
C LEU A 25 6.85 -10.41 -7.61
N LEU A 26 6.11 -11.09 -6.73
CA LEU A 26 6.62 -11.58 -5.45
C LEU A 26 7.67 -12.69 -5.60
N THR A 27 7.51 -13.59 -6.58
CA THR A 27 8.45 -14.70 -6.81
C THR A 27 9.67 -14.31 -7.65
N ARG A 28 9.60 -13.20 -8.41
CA ARG A 28 10.77 -12.66 -9.12
C ARG A 28 11.79 -12.01 -8.20
N ALA A 29 11.37 -11.58 -7.01
CA ALA A 29 12.23 -10.96 -6.00
C ALA A 29 13.13 -12.01 -5.30
N ARG A 30 14.09 -12.58 -6.03
CA ARG A 30 14.93 -13.71 -5.54
C ARG A 30 15.77 -13.39 -4.30
N MET A 31 16.16 -12.14 -4.12
CA MET A 31 16.96 -11.68 -2.98
C MET A 31 16.11 -11.06 -1.86
N GLY A 32 14.78 -11.18 -1.94
CA GLY A 32 13.84 -10.50 -1.06
C GLY A 32 13.29 -9.21 -1.67
N MET A 33 12.34 -8.60 -0.96
CA MET A 33 11.63 -7.39 -1.36
C MET A 33 11.69 -6.38 -0.22
N VAL A 34 11.90 -5.11 -0.54
CA VAL A 34 11.86 -4.00 0.42
C VAL A 34 10.67 -3.12 0.08
N ILE A 35 9.86 -2.81 1.09
CA ILE A 35 8.74 -1.86 0.98
C ILE A 35 9.18 -0.59 1.71
N CYS A 36 9.32 0.52 0.97
CA CYS A 36 9.64 1.81 1.55
C CYS A 36 8.35 2.58 1.86
N VAL A 37 8.13 2.90 3.13
CA VAL A 37 7.05 3.78 3.58
C VAL A 37 7.68 5.12 3.97
N PRO A 38 7.39 6.22 3.24
CA PRO A 38 7.98 7.51 3.56
C PRO A 38 7.30 8.14 4.78
N TYR A 39 8.02 9.00 5.50
CA TYR A 39 7.39 9.87 6.50
C TYR A 39 6.48 10.90 5.81
N GLY A 40 5.30 11.14 6.38
CA GLY A 40 4.42 12.21 5.90
C GLY A 40 4.95 13.61 6.22
N ASN A 41 4.33 14.62 5.61
CA ASN A 41 4.59 16.03 5.89
C ASN A 41 3.76 16.48 7.10
N ALA A 42 4.42 16.64 8.25
CA ALA A 42 3.81 17.15 9.47
C ALA A 42 3.75 18.70 9.54
N ASN A 43 4.24 19.41 8.50
CA ASN A 43 4.29 20.87 8.51
C ASN A 43 2.88 21.46 8.47
N LYS A 44 2.67 22.45 9.33
CA LYS A 44 1.48 23.30 9.34
C LYS A 44 1.88 24.72 8.97
N THR A 45 1.04 25.37 8.17
CA THR A 45 1.17 26.78 7.85
C THR A 45 0.98 27.63 9.11
N VAL A 46 1.41 28.89 9.05
CA VAL A 46 1.20 29.88 10.14
C VAL A 46 -0.27 30.07 10.53
N SER A 47 -1.21 29.70 9.65
CA SER A 47 -2.65 29.73 9.90
C SER A 47 -3.21 28.42 10.52
N GLY A 48 -2.35 27.43 10.81
CA GLY A 48 -2.71 26.18 11.48
C GLY A 48 -3.20 25.06 10.54
N TYR A 49 -3.17 25.27 9.22
CA TYR A 49 -3.56 24.26 8.23
C TYR A 49 -2.37 23.41 7.80
N TRP A 50 -2.60 22.18 7.35
CA TRP A 50 -1.56 21.35 6.77
C TRP A 50 -0.97 21.99 5.51
N GLU A 51 0.36 22.02 5.42
CA GLU A 51 1.06 22.56 4.26
C GLU A 51 0.83 21.70 3.00
N ASP A 52 0.74 20.38 3.18
CA ASP A 52 0.41 19.42 2.13
C ASP A 52 -0.61 18.39 2.64
N SER A 53 -1.89 18.62 2.34
CA SER A 53 -2.99 17.72 2.72
C SER A 53 -2.97 16.36 1.99
N THR A 54 -2.12 16.18 0.97
CA THR A 54 -1.96 14.90 0.25
C THR A 54 -0.90 14.00 0.88
N ARG A 55 -0.06 14.56 1.76
CA ARG A 55 1.06 13.86 2.42
C ARG A 55 0.91 13.79 3.93
N LEU A 56 -0.32 13.70 4.44
CA LEU A 56 -0.54 13.63 5.88
C LEU A 56 0.18 12.42 6.49
N PRO A 57 0.86 12.57 7.65
CA PRO A 57 1.53 11.47 8.35
C PRO A 57 0.60 10.27 8.58
N GLU A 58 -0.66 10.53 8.94
CA GLU A 58 -1.68 9.50 9.19
C GLU A 58 -1.84 8.48 8.05
N TYR A 59 -1.63 8.89 6.79
CA TYR A 59 -1.73 7.98 5.64
C TYR A 59 -0.58 6.98 5.58
N TYR A 60 0.62 7.41 5.97
CA TYR A 60 1.83 6.59 5.92
C TYR A 60 2.01 5.78 7.20
N ASP A 61 1.77 6.40 8.36
CA ASP A 61 1.88 5.77 9.67
C ASP A 61 0.93 4.58 9.78
N GLY A 62 -0.32 4.74 9.32
CA GLY A 62 -1.29 3.63 9.27
C GLY A 62 -0.85 2.49 8.36
N THR A 63 -0.18 2.81 7.24
CA THR A 63 0.36 1.80 6.32
C THR A 63 1.54 1.06 6.96
N TYR A 64 2.45 1.78 7.61
CA TYR A 64 3.60 1.21 8.31
C TYR A 64 3.16 0.27 9.46
N GLU A 65 2.24 0.72 10.31
CA GLU A 65 1.73 -0.10 11.42
C GLU A 65 0.99 -1.35 10.93
N TYR A 66 0.24 -1.24 9.82
CA TYR A 66 -0.38 -2.40 9.19
C TYR A 66 0.67 -3.41 8.71
N LEU A 67 1.71 -2.97 8.01
CA LEU A 67 2.79 -3.86 7.54
C LEU A 67 3.54 -4.52 8.70
N LYS A 68 3.78 -3.76 9.77
CA LYS A 68 4.38 -4.26 11.00
C LYS A 68 3.50 -5.32 11.67
N SER A 69 2.18 -5.12 11.71
CA SER A 69 1.23 -6.09 12.26
C SER A 69 1.20 -7.42 11.48
N LEU A 70 1.56 -7.39 10.20
CA LEU A 70 1.69 -8.58 9.34
C LEU A 70 3.00 -9.36 9.59
N GLY A 71 3.88 -8.87 10.46
CA GLY A 71 5.17 -9.50 10.79
C GLY A 71 6.29 -9.20 9.80
N ILE A 72 6.16 -8.14 8.99
CA ILE A 72 7.26 -7.66 8.14
C ILE A 72 8.30 -6.98 9.03
N ALA A 73 9.55 -7.43 8.92
CA ALA A 73 10.65 -6.87 9.69
C ALA A 73 10.97 -5.44 9.24
N GLU A 74 11.13 -4.54 10.21
CA GLU A 74 11.72 -3.22 10.00
C GLU A 74 13.23 -3.37 9.76
N LEU A 75 13.77 -2.55 8.84
CA LEU A 75 15.17 -2.54 8.42
C LEU A 75 15.86 -1.24 8.85
#